data_AF-A0A7R9ZV09-F1
#
_entry.id   AF-A0A7R9ZV09-F1
#
_cell.length_a   1.000
_cell.length_b   1.000
_cell.length_c   1.000
_cell.angle_alpha   90.00
_cell.angle_beta   90.00
_cell.angle_gamma   90.00
#
_symmetry.space_group_name_H-M   'P 1'
#
loop_
_entity.id
_entity.type
_entity.pdbx_description
1 polymer ?
#
loop_
_entity_poly.entity_id
_entity_poly.type
_entity_poly.pdbx_seq_one_letter_code
_entity_poly.pdbx_strand_id
1 'polypeptide(L)'
;AFVCADNVVRPGAPEFMWRVCDLSNGYETQAIAHRDYGQDSVEDWISISRLSPGAGPTARLAGRRPCPELLRQLAYDSDQIRNRSVNERVTEEEWRMFAVRVRREYEESGISPPVLRPQGGMQDLHVELLPW
;
A
#
# COMPACT_ATOMS: atom_id res chain seq x y z
N ALA A 1 -9.32 16.06 -5.05
CA ALA A 1 -8.74 15.11 -6.02
C ALA A 1 -8.53 13.78 -5.32
N PHE A 2 -8.61 12.67 -6.06
CA PHE A 2 -8.32 11.33 -5.55
C PHE A 2 -7.15 10.75 -6.31
N VAL A 3 -6.31 9.99 -5.61
CA VAL A 3 -5.30 9.13 -6.19
C VAL A 3 -5.60 7.73 -5.69
N CYS A 4 -5.71 6.79 -6.62
CA CYS A 4 -5.85 5.37 -6.29
C CYS A 4 -4.65 4.63 -6.84
N ALA A 5 -4.08 3.72 -6.06
CA ALA A 5 -3.03 2.82 -6.52
C ALA A 5 -3.34 1.40 -6.07
N ASP A 6 -3.28 0.47 -7.02
CA ASP A 6 -3.33 -0.97 -6.78
C ASP A 6 -1.95 -1.51 -6.39
N ASN A 7 -1.93 -2.75 -5.91
CA ASN A 7 -0.70 -3.51 -5.68
C ASN A 7 0.26 -2.88 -4.67
N VAL A 8 -0.29 -2.18 -3.67
CA VAL A 8 0.52 -1.40 -2.70
C VAL A 8 1.14 -2.27 -1.60
N VAL A 9 0.83 -3.56 -1.55
CA VAL A 9 1.51 -4.57 -0.72
C VAL A 9 2.25 -5.59 -1.59
N ARG A 10 1.69 -5.97 -2.75
CA ARG A 10 2.33 -6.91 -3.69
C ARG A 10 2.33 -6.36 -5.13
N PRO A 11 3.48 -6.03 -5.72
CA PRO A 11 4.83 -6.13 -5.16
C PRO A 11 5.13 -5.03 -4.14
N GLY A 12 4.20 -4.12 -3.85
CA GLY A 12 4.42 -3.01 -2.93
C GLY A 12 4.61 -1.69 -3.67
N ALA A 13 4.23 -0.60 -3.01
CA ALA A 13 4.50 0.75 -3.48
C ALA A 13 5.03 1.64 -2.33
N PRO A 14 6.19 1.30 -1.70
CA PRO A 14 6.57 1.85 -0.41
C PRO A 14 6.74 3.36 -0.40
N GLU A 15 7.40 3.90 -1.42
CA GLU A 15 7.62 5.34 -1.53
C GLU A 15 6.29 6.09 -1.77
N PHE A 16 5.38 5.51 -2.56
CA PHE A 16 4.05 6.09 -2.76
C PHE A 16 3.27 6.09 -1.44
N MET A 17 3.19 4.95 -0.75
CA MET A 17 2.46 4.81 0.52
C MET A 17 3.00 5.77 1.58
N TRP A 18 4.33 5.91 1.68
CA TRP A 18 4.96 6.89 2.55
C TRP A 18 4.49 8.32 2.25
N ARG A 19 4.48 8.71 0.97
CA ARG A 19 4.05 10.05 0.57
C ARG A 19 2.57 10.29 0.88
N VAL A 20 1.69 9.33 0.65
CA VAL A 20 0.25 9.55 0.87
C VAL A 20 -0.21 9.32 2.33
N CYS A 21 0.59 8.64 3.15
CA CYS A 21 0.29 8.42 4.58
C CYS A 21 1.01 9.39 5.52
N ASP A 22 2.05 10.08 5.07
CA ASP A 22 2.68 11.14 5.86
C ASP A 22 1.69 12.29 6.11
N LEU A 23 1.39 12.53 7.39
CA LEU A 23 0.44 13.55 7.88
C LEU A 23 0.70 14.96 7.32
N SER A 24 1.93 15.26 6.91
CA SER A 24 2.29 16.55 6.32
C SER A 24 1.89 16.72 4.85
N ASN A 25 1.53 15.65 4.15
CA ASN A 25 1.19 15.67 2.72
C ASN A 25 -0.29 15.96 2.45
N GLY A 26 -1.13 16.06 3.49
CA GLY A 26 -2.53 16.50 3.35
C GLY A 26 -3.44 15.51 2.63
N TYR A 27 -3.07 14.23 2.58
CA TYR A 27 -3.93 13.16 2.08
C TYR A 27 -4.61 12.43 3.23
N GLU A 28 -5.90 12.18 3.07
CA GLU A 28 -6.62 11.17 3.84
C GLU A 28 -6.55 9.87 3.06
N THR A 29 -5.82 8.87 3.59
CA THR A 29 -5.57 7.61 2.90
C THR A 29 -6.25 6.45 3.62
N GLN A 30 -6.97 5.63 2.86
CA GLN A 30 -7.50 4.35 3.27
C GLN A 30 -6.95 3.26 2.33
N ALA A 31 -6.91 2.03 2.79
CA ALA A 31 -6.58 0.87 1.97
C ALA A 31 -7.77 -0.08 1.90
N ILE A 32 -7.94 -0.76 0.78
CA ILE A 32 -8.93 -1.82 0.60
C ILE A 32 -8.17 -3.11 0.41
N ALA A 33 -8.33 -4.04 1.35
CA ALA A 33 -7.80 -5.39 1.21
C ALA A 33 -8.56 -6.13 0.11
N HIS A 34 -7.81 -6.69 -0.82
CA HIS A 34 -8.30 -7.38 -2.00
C HIS A 34 -7.51 -8.67 -2.19
N ARG A 35 -8.18 -9.69 -2.74
CA ARG A 35 -7.55 -10.95 -3.13
C ARG A 35 -7.49 -11.01 -4.64
N ASP A 36 -6.31 -11.26 -5.16
CA ASP A 36 -6.10 -11.42 -6.59
C ASP A 36 -6.68 -12.77 -7.04
N TYR A 37 -7.23 -12.79 -8.26
CA TYR A 37 -7.86 -13.99 -8.81
C TYR A 37 -6.83 -15.14 -8.90
N GLY A 38 -7.07 -16.23 -8.17
CA GLY A 38 -6.20 -17.41 -8.15
C GLY A 38 -5.04 -17.36 -7.16
N GLN A 39 -4.98 -16.36 -6.27
CA GLN A 39 -4.02 -16.28 -5.16
C GLN A 39 -4.72 -15.93 -3.83
N ASP A 40 -5.60 -16.83 -3.38
CA ASP A 40 -6.46 -16.60 -2.22
C ASP A 40 -5.71 -16.43 -0.88
N SER A 41 -4.44 -16.88 -0.81
CA SER A 41 -3.64 -16.84 0.42
C SER A 41 -2.71 -15.63 0.51
N VAL A 42 -2.61 -14.83 -0.55
CA VAL A 42 -1.70 -13.68 -0.61
C VAL A 42 -2.50 -12.38 -0.50
N GLU A 43 -2.19 -11.62 0.54
CA GLU A 43 -2.83 -10.32 0.77
C GLU A 43 -2.28 -9.26 -0.19
N ASP A 44 -3.18 -8.44 -0.72
CA ASP A 44 -2.80 -7.23 -1.43
C ASP A 44 -3.83 -6.11 -1.20
N TRP A 45 -3.42 -4.86 -1.40
CA TRP A 45 -4.26 -3.70 -1.11
C TRP A 45 -4.39 -2.76 -2.31
N ILE A 46 -5.53 -2.09 -2.38
CA ILE A 46 -5.74 -0.89 -3.19
C ILE A 46 -5.78 0.30 -2.23
N SER A 47 -4.89 1.27 -2.42
CA SER A 47 -4.94 2.53 -1.70
C SER A 47 -5.93 3.51 -2.35
N ILE A 48 -6.63 4.27 -1.52
CA ILE A 48 -7.46 5.40 -1.93
C ILE A 48 -7.05 6.60 -1.09
N SER A 49 -6.44 7.59 -1.74
CA SER A 49 -5.91 8.78 -1.10
C SER A 49 -6.65 10.02 -1.61
N ARG A 50 -7.42 10.65 -0.71
CA ARG A 50 -8.14 11.90 -0.99
C ARG A 50 -7.30 13.08 -0.53
N LEU A 51 -7.05 14.02 -1.44
CA LEU A 51 -6.44 15.30 -1.05
C LEU A 51 -7.42 16.12 -0.21
N SER A 52 -7.03 16.47 1.01
CA SER A 52 -7.85 17.23 1.96
C SER A 52 -8.15 18.65 1.45
N PRO A 53 -9.41 19.12 1.56
CA PRO A 53 -9.76 20.51 1.26
C PRO A 53 -8.98 21.44 2.20
N GLY A 54 -8.11 22.29 1.66
CA GLY A 54 -7.28 23.20 2.45
C GLY A 54 -5.84 22.72 2.69
N ALA A 55 -5.41 21.59 2.10
CA ALA A 55 -4.00 21.28 1.93
C ALA A 55 -3.35 22.37 1.06
N GLY A 56 -2.89 23.45 1.72
CA GLY A 56 -2.30 24.62 1.09
C GLY A 56 -0.91 24.34 0.51
N PRO A 57 -0.19 25.38 0.05
CA PRO A 57 1.16 25.26 -0.50
C PRO A 57 2.16 24.53 0.43
N THR A 58 1.90 24.49 1.73
CA THR A 58 2.68 23.75 2.73
C THR A 58 2.68 22.24 2.51
N ALA A 59 1.60 21.64 1.99
CA ALA A 59 1.59 20.24 1.58
C ALA A 59 2.57 19.97 0.43
N ARG A 60 2.90 20.98 -0.40
CA ARG A 60 3.91 20.86 -1.46
C ARG A 60 5.34 20.87 -0.92
N LEU A 61 5.57 21.37 0.30
CA LEU A 61 6.90 21.38 0.94
C LEU A 61 7.24 20.06 1.61
N ALA A 62 6.24 19.29 2.04
CA ALA A 62 6.43 17.94 2.60
C ALA A 62 7.06 16.96 1.59
N GLY A 63 6.79 17.15 0.29
CA GLY A 63 7.47 16.45 -0.81
C GLY A 63 8.98 16.73 -0.95
N ARG A 64 9.60 17.51 -0.04
CA ARG A 64 11.05 17.76 -0.02
C ARG A 64 11.83 16.85 0.92
N ARG A 65 11.16 16.12 1.82
CA ARG A 65 11.88 15.15 2.66
C ARG A 65 12.31 13.97 1.80
N PRO A 66 13.53 13.43 1.99
CA PRO A 66 13.91 12.19 1.32
C PRO A 66 13.10 11.03 1.91
N CYS A 67 12.74 10.06 1.07
CA CYS A 67 12.14 8.81 1.52
C CYS A 67 13.13 8.08 2.46
N PRO A 68 12.68 7.58 3.63
CA PRO A 68 13.51 6.79 4.55
C PRO A 68 14.24 5.65 3.84
N GLU A 69 15.49 5.39 4.23
CA GLU A 69 16.32 4.35 3.61
C GLU A 69 15.64 2.98 3.59
N LEU A 70 14.99 2.62 4.69
CA LEU A 70 14.24 1.37 4.82
C LEU A 70 13.21 1.21 3.69
N LEU A 71 12.42 2.25 3.42
CA LEU A 71 11.38 2.22 2.39
C LEU A 71 11.95 2.30 0.98
N ARG A 72 13.11 2.94 0.78
CA ARG A 72 13.82 2.89 -0.50
C ARG A 72 14.36 1.49 -0.79
N GLN A 73 14.90 0.82 0.22
CA GLN A 73 15.33 -0.58 0.10
C GLN A 73 14.13 -1.50 -0.17
N LEU A 74 13.02 -1.29 0.53
CA LEU A 74 11.79 -2.04 0.28
C LEU A 74 11.28 -1.83 -1.15
N ALA A 75 11.33 -0.61 -1.68
CA ALA A 75 10.94 -0.32 -3.06
C ALA A 75 11.85 -1.03 -4.07
N TYR A 76 13.16 -1.08 -3.82
CA TYR A 76 14.09 -1.87 -4.63
C TYR A 76 13.72 -3.36 -4.58
N ASP A 77 13.45 -3.91 -3.39
CA ASP A 77 13.10 -5.32 -3.22
C ASP A 77 11.76 -5.66 -3.90
N SER A 78 10.79 -4.73 -3.87
CA SER A 78 9.52 -4.79 -4.60
C SER A 78 9.75 -4.93 -6.11
N ASP A 79 10.64 -4.11 -6.68
CA ASP A 79 10.99 -4.20 -8.09
C ASP A 79 11.70 -5.52 -8.42
N GLN A 80 12.58 -6.00 -7.53
CA GLN A 80 13.25 -7.30 -7.72
C GLN A 80 12.26 -8.46 -7.77
N ILE A 81 11.34 -8.55 -6.81
CA ILE A 81 10.36 -9.65 -6.80
C ILE A 81 9.37 -9.54 -7.97
N ARG A 82 8.98 -8.33 -8.36
CA ARG A 82 8.18 -8.09 -9.57
C ARG A 82 8.92 -8.56 -10.81
N ASN A 83 10.18 -8.17 -10.98
CA ASN A 83 11.01 -8.59 -12.11
C ASN A 83 11.17 -10.11 -12.14
N ARG A 84 11.38 -10.75 -10.99
CA ARG A 84 11.41 -12.21 -10.88
C ARG A 84 10.09 -12.84 -11.26
N SER A 85 8.94 -12.26 -10.93
CA SER A 85 7.64 -12.84 -11.33
C SER A 85 7.36 -12.81 -12.83
N VAL A 86 7.99 -11.88 -13.55
CA VAL A 86 7.89 -11.76 -15.00
C VAL A 86 8.86 -12.71 -15.70
N ASN A 87 10.08 -12.84 -15.17
CA ASN A 87 11.18 -13.55 -15.83
C ASN A 87 11.41 -14.98 -15.31
N GLU A 88 10.97 -15.27 -14.09
CA GLU A 88 11.17 -16.50 -13.34
C GLU A 88 9.86 -16.96 -12.68
N ARG A 89 9.90 -18.06 -11.92
CA ARG A 89 8.78 -18.46 -11.06
C ARG A 89 8.99 -17.87 -9.67
N VAL A 90 8.03 -17.05 -9.22
CA VAL A 90 7.86 -16.67 -7.82
C VAL A 90 6.70 -17.48 -7.28
N THR A 91 6.94 -18.23 -6.21
CA THR A 91 5.93 -19.06 -5.55
C THR A 91 4.94 -18.20 -4.76
N GLU A 92 3.75 -18.74 -4.51
CA GLU A 92 2.75 -18.08 -3.66
C GLU A 92 3.28 -17.81 -2.24
N GLU A 93 4.06 -18.74 -1.70
CA GLU A 93 4.71 -18.61 -0.41
C GLU A 93 5.73 -17.46 -0.37
N GLU A 94 6.55 -17.30 -1.42
CA GLU A 94 7.47 -16.15 -1.53
C GLU A 94 6.69 -14.83 -1.56
N TRP A 95 5.59 -14.77 -2.30
CA TRP A 95 4.73 -13.59 -2.32
C TRP A 95 4.11 -13.29 -0.95
N ARG A 96 3.60 -14.32 -0.27
CA ARG A 96 3.03 -14.20 1.07
C ARG A 96 4.05 -13.67 2.07
N MET A 97 5.25 -14.24 2.08
CA MET A 97 6.35 -13.80 2.95
C MET A 97 6.78 -12.37 2.63
N PHE A 98 6.79 -11.99 1.35
CA PHE A 98 7.08 -10.62 0.94
C PHE A 98 6.00 -9.63 1.40
N ALA A 99 4.72 -9.96 1.23
CA ALA A 99 3.60 -9.14 1.70
C ALA A 99 3.63 -8.92 3.22
N VAL A 100 3.91 -9.98 4.01
CA VAL A 100 4.09 -9.88 5.46
C VAL A 100 5.24 -8.92 5.81
N ARG A 101 6.35 -9.00 5.08
CA ARG A 101 7.49 -8.08 5.27
C ARG A 101 7.12 -6.64 4.95
N VAL A 102 6.44 -6.38 3.82
CA VAL A 102 6.01 -5.02 3.42
C VAL A 102 5.14 -4.40 4.50
N ARG A 103 4.15 -5.13 5.03
CA ARG A 103 3.29 -4.64 6.11
C ARG A 103 4.09 -4.27 7.36
N ARG A 104 4.99 -5.15 7.81
CA ARG A 104 5.84 -4.88 8.97
C ARG A 104 6.68 -3.61 8.77
N GLU A 105 7.31 -3.45 7.61
CA GLU A 105 8.15 -2.28 7.33
C GLU A 105 7.33 -0.98 7.15
N TYR A 106 6.09 -1.09 6.67
CA TYR A 106 5.13 0.02 6.69
C TYR A 106 4.82 0.46 8.12
N GLU A 107 4.45 -0.48 9.00
CA GLU A 107 4.16 -0.20 10.40
C GLU A 107 5.37 0.43 11.12
N GLU A 108 6.57 -0.15 10.95
CA GLU A 108 7.83 0.39 11.49
C GLU A 108 8.13 1.81 10.98
N SER A 109 7.64 2.15 9.79
CA SER A 109 7.78 3.49 9.17
C SER A 109 6.61 4.43 9.47
N GLY A 110 5.64 4.02 10.30
CA GLY A 110 4.45 4.80 10.63
C GLY A 110 3.41 4.89 9.51
N ILE A 111 3.44 3.97 8.54
CA ILE A 111 2.48 3.86 7.45
C ILE A 111 1.39 2.86 7.88
N SER A 112 0.25 3.39 8.37
CA SER A 112 -0.87 2.56 8.84
C SER A 112 -2.26 3.10 8.42
N PRO A 113 -2.56 3.19 7.10
CA PRO A 113 -3.87 3.67 6.59
C PRO A 113 -5.04 2.69 6.84
N PRO A 114 -6.16 3.08 7.47
CA PRO A 114 -7.27 2.18 7.77
C PRO A 114 -7.59 1.19 6.65
N VAL A 115 -7.50 -0.12 6.95
CA VAL A 115 -7.68 -1.18 5.97
C VAL A 115 -9.11 -1.69 6.02
N LEU A 116 -9.78 -1.59 4.89
CA LEU A 116 -11.16 -2.00 4.67
C LEU A 116 -11.18 -3.36 3.99
N ARG A 117 -11.92 -4.32 4.52
CA ARG A 117 -12.19 -5.59 3.82
C ARG A 117 -13.62 -5.56 3.27
N PRO A 118 -13.80 -5.64 1.93
CA PRO A 118 -15.12 -5.79 1.36
C PRO A 118 -15.66 -7.19 1.72
N GLN A 119 -16.86 -7.21 2.30
CA GLN A 119 -17.65 -8.41 2.54
C GLN A 119 -18.87 -8.39 1.61
N GLY A 120 -19.27 -9.58 1.12
CA GLY A 120 -20.45 -9.75 0.28
C GLY A 120 -20.18 -9.68 -1.22
N GLY A 121 -21.15 -10.15 -2.01
CA GLY A 121 -21.12 -10.05 -3.48
C GLY A 121 -21.38 -8.62 -3.95
N MET A 122 -21.27 -8.39 -5.26
CA MET A 122 -21.37 -7.05 -5.90
C MET A 122 -22.65 -6.26 -5.57
N GLN A 123 -23.68 -6.90 -4.98
CA GLN A 123 -24.98 -6.30 -4.65
C GLN A 123 -25.14 -5.93 -3.17
N ASP A 124 -24.32 -6.48 -2.26
CA ASP A 124 -24.42 -6.28 -0.79
C ASP A 124 -23.02 -6.03 -0.20
N LEU A 125 -22.41 -4.89 -0.53
CA LEU A 125 -21.07 -4.54 -0.06
C LEU A 125 -21.13 -4.01 1.39
N HIS A 126 -20.65 -4.80 2.33
CA HIS A 126 -20.39 -4.36 3.70
C HIS A 126 -18.88 -4.19 3.91
N VAL A 127 -18.49 -3.24 4.76
CA VAL A 127 -17.08 -2.92 4.99
C VAL A 127 -16.72 -3.18 6.45
N GLU A 128 -15.71 -4.02 6.66
CA GLU A 128 -15.12 -4.28 7.97
C GLU A 128 -13.77 -3.57 8.07
N LEU A 129 -13.53 -2.90 9.20
CA LEU A 129 -12.21 -2.36 9.56
C LEU A 129 -11.36 -3.51 10.08
N LEU A 130 -10.24 -3.79 9.41
CA LEU A 130 -9.29 -4.77 9.91
C LEU A 130 -8.43 -4.15 11.01
N PRO A 131 -8.20 -4.86 12.13
CA PRO A 131 -7.12 -4.49 13.04
C PRO A 131 -5.78 -4.60 12.29
N TRP A 132 -4.88 -3.68 12.61
CA TRP A 132 -3.50 -3.68 12.15
C TRP A 132 -2.75 -4.89 12.68
#